data_AF-A0A084SN33-F1
#
_entry.id   AF-A0A084SN33-F1
#
_cell.length_a   1.000
_cell.length_b   1.000
_cell.length_c   1.000
_cell.angle_alpha   90.00
_cell.angle_beta   90.00
_cell.angle_gamma   90.00
#
_symmetry.space_group_name_H-M   'P 1'
#
loop_
_entity.id
_entity.type
_entity.pdbx_description
1 polymer ?
#
loop_
_entity_poly.entity_id
_entity_poly.type
_entity_poly.pdbx_seq_one_letter_code
_entity_poly.pdbx_strand_id
1 'polypeptide(L)' 'MVVGRKNHYGSKSLRGTEVAALFYSLIETARLRGEDPGRYLLRAALAAIENPGTVTLPSNSD' A
#
# COMPACT_ATOMS: atom_id res chain seq x y z
N MET A 1 7.32 -6.79 9.48
CA MET A 1 7.50 -7.91 8.54
C MET A 1 6.20 -8.71 8.51
N VAL A 2 5.57 -8.92 7.35
CA VAL A 2 4.36 -9.75 7.25
C VAL A 2 4.78 -11.22 7.43
N VAL A 3 4.60 -11.75 8.64
CA VAL A 3 4.99 -13.12 8.99
C VAL A 3 3.92 -14.10 8.50
N GLY A 4 4.32 -15.15 7.79
CA GLY A 4 3.44 -16.27 7.42
C GLY A 4 2.77 -16.19 6.04
N ARG A 5 2.89 -15.07 5.31
CA ARG A 5 2.46 -14.98 3.91
C ARG A 5 3.67 -14.99 2.99
N LYS A 6 3.62 -15.88 2.00
CA LYS A 6 4.64 -16.17 0.97
C LYS A 6 5.00 -14.98 0.05
N ASN A 7 4.73 -13.74 0.48
CA ASN A 7 4.88 -12.48 -0.25
C ASN A 7 6.34 -12.19 -0.65
N HIS A 8 7.30 -12.88 -0.05
CA HIS A 8 8.71 -12.78 -0.40
C HIS A 8 9.12 -13.64 -1.60
N TYR A 9 8.37 -14.69 -1.99
CA TYR A 9 8.82 -15.61 -3.04
C TYR A 9 8.96 -14.98 -4.42
N GLY A 10 8.31 -13.84 -4.68
CA GLY A 10 8.51 -13.07 -5.91
C GLY A 10 9.67 -12.07 -5.84
N SER A 11 10.22 -11.81 -4.65
CA SER A 11 11.20 -10.75 -4.42
C SER A 11 12.62 -11.32 -4.49
N LYS A 12 13.41 -10.82 -5.44
CA LYS A 12 14.82 -11.25 -5.64
C LYS A 12 15.82 -10.58 -4.68
N SER A 13 15.33 -9.84 -3.67
CA SER A 13 16.15 -9.14 -2.68
C SER A 13 15.39 -8.85 -1.39
N LEU A 14 16.13 -8.55 -0.31
CA LEU A 14 15.57 -8.07 0.96
C LEU A 14 14.72 -6.82 0.74
N ARG A 15 15.28 -5.83 0.04
CA ARG A 15 14.57 -4.58 -0.28
C ARG A 15 13.28 -4.82 -1.07
N GLY A 16 13.28 -5.74 -2.03
CA GLY A 16 12.06 -6.13 -2.75
C GLY A 16 11.01 -6.73 -1.82
N THR A 17 11.45 -7.56 -0.86
CA THR A 17 10.57 -8.17 0.15
C THR A 17 9.96 -7.12 1.07
N GLU A 18 10.73 -6.12 1.49
CA GLU A 18 10.26 -5.01 2.32
C GLU A 18 9.20 -4.18 1.59
N VAL A 19 9.47 -3.83 0.33
CA VAL A 19 8.50 -3.13 -0.52
C VAL A 19 7.22 -3.95 -0.68
N ALA A 20 7.32 -5.24 -1.00
CA ALA A 20 6.16 -6.12 -1.11
C ALA A 20 5.35 -6.20 0.19
N ALA A 21 6.02 -6.25 1.36
CA ALA A 21 5.36 -6.25 2.65
C ALA A 21 4.62 -4.94 2.96
N LEU A 22 5.18 -3.79 2.56
CA LEU A 22 4.52 -2.50 2.68
C LEU A 22 3.25 -2.43 1.82
N PHE A 23 3.35 -2.77 0.53
CA PHE A 23 2.19 -2.77 -0.36
C PHE A 23 1.11 -3.75 0.10
N TYR A 24 1.50 -4.94 0.56
CA TYR A 24 0.56 -5.90 1.13
C TYR A 24 -0.21 -5.30 2.31
N SER A 25 0.50 -4.62 3.22
CA SER A 25 -0.13 -3.99 4.39
C SER A 25 -1.15 -2.93 3.98
N LEU A 26 -0.79 -2.04 3.04
CA LEU A 26 -1.70 -1.01 2.52
C LEU A 26 -2.94 -1.61 1.84
N ILE A 27 -2.76 -2.63 1.01
CA ILE A 27 -3.84 -3.29 0.27
C ILE A 27 -4.83 -3.96 1.22
N GLU A 28 -4.33 -4.71 2.21
CA GLU A 28 -5.21 -5.36 3.19
C GLU A 28 -5.91 -4.34 4.08
N THR A 29 -5.24 -3.26 4.49
CA THR A 29 -5.89 -2.17 5.22
C THR A 29 -7.02 -1.55 4.40
N ALA A 30 -6.81 -1.24 3.11
CA ALA A 30 -7.85 -0.72 2.23
C ALA A 30 -9.05 -1.68 2.17
N ARG A 31 -8.82 -2.98 1.97
CA ARG A 31 -9.88 -4.01 1.97
C ARG A 31 -10.65 -4.06 3.28
N LEU A 32 -9.95 -4.05 4.41
CA LEU A 32 -10.56 -4.06 5.75
C LEU A 32 -11.43 -2.83 6.02
N ARG A 33 -11.12 -1.71 5.35
CA ARG A 33 -11.91 -0.48 5.40
C ARG A 33 -13.02 -0.41 4.35
N GLY A 34 -13.16 -1.44 3.49
CA GLY A 34 -14.13 -1.45 2.40
C GLY A 34 -13.74 -0.56 1.21
N GLU A 35 -12.50 -0.09 1.15
CA GLU A 35 -11.99 0.68 0.02
C GLU A 35 -11.47 -0.23 -1.09
N ASP A 36 -11.64 0.20 -2.35
CA ASP A 36 -10.96 -0.44 -3.48
C ASP A 36 -9.44 -0.19 -3.39
N PRO A 37 -8.60 -1.23 -3.26
CA PRO A 37 -7.16 -1.04 -3.08
C PRO A 37 -6.48 -0.39 -4.28
N GLY A 38 -6.95 -0.68 -5.50
CA GLY A 38 -6.38 -0.11 -6.72
C GLY A 38 -6.59 1.39 -6.76
N ARG A 39 -7.80 1.86 -6.45
CA ARG A 39 -8.17 3.27 -6.39
C ARG A 39 -7.48 3.99 -5.24
N TYR A 40 -7.32 3.34 -4.09
CA TYR A 40 -6.54 3.90 -2.97
C TYR A 40 -5.08 4.15 -3.37
N LEU A 41 -4.41 3.13 -3.93
CA LEU A 41 -3.01 3.25 -4.35
C LEU A 41 -2.82 4.25 -5.49
N LEU A 42 -3.74 4.27 -6.47
CA LEU A 42 -3.68 5.23 -7.58
C LEU A 42 -3.79 6.67 -7.07
N ARG A 43 -4.76 6.94 -6.20
CA ARG A 43 -4.94 8.25 -5.58
C ARG A 43 -3.69 8.67 -4.82
N ALA A 44 -3.09 7.74 -4.07
CA ALA A 44 -1.89 8.03 -3.30
C ALA A 44 -0.67 8.34 -4.16
N ALA A 45 -0.47 7.55 -5.22
CA ALA A 45 0.62 7.77 -6.17
C ALA A 45 0.47 9.12 -6.89
N LEU A 46 -0.74 9.46 -7.36
CA LEU A 46 -1.01 10.73 -8.03
C LEU A 46 -0.76 11.92 -7.10
N ALA A 47 -1.25 11.85 -5.86
CA ALA A 47 -1.01 12.92 -4.87
C ALA A 47 0.48 13.14 -4.59
N ALA A 48 1.26 12.06 -4.46
CA ALA A 48 2.70 12.14 -4.24
C ALA A 48 3.48 12.67 -5.47
N ILE A 49 2.98 12.43 -6.68
CA ILE A 49 3.56 13.01 -7.91
C ILE A 49 3.28 14.51 -7.97
N GLU A 50 2.04 14.92 -7.67
CA GLU A 50 1.63 16.33 -7.69
C GLU A 50 2.31 17.15 -6.58
N ASN A 51 2.38 16.58 -5.37
CA ASN A 51 3.02 17.21 -4.21
C ASN A 51 3.92 16.20 -3.47
N PRO A 52 5.22 16.14 -3.83
CA PRO A 52 6.16 15.22 -3.22
C PRO A 52 6.19 15.29 -1.69
N GLY A 53 6.06 14.12 -1.05
CA GLY A 53 6.02 14.00 0.41
C GLY A 53 4.64 14.15 1.03
N THR A 54 3.59 14.42 0.25
CA THR A 54 2.23 14.45 0.77
C THR A 54 1.75 13.08 1.23
N VAL A 55 0.92 13.05 2.27
CA VAL A 55 0.28 11.84 2.79
C VAL A 55 -1.16 11.78 2.30
N THR A 56 -1.55 10.62 1.80
CA THR A 56 -2.91 10.39 1.32
C THR A 56 -3.84 10.08 2.48
N LEU A 57 -4.66 11.05 2.85
CA LEU A 57 -5.63 10.92 3.94
C LEU A 57 -6.85 10.10 3.48
N PRO A 58 -7.51 9.35 4.37
CA PRO A 58 -8.80 8.74 4.07
C PRO A 58 -9.83 9.83 3.77
N SER A 59 -10.76 9.55 2.86
CA SER A 59 -11.96 10.39 2.71
C SER A 59 -12.74 10.32 4.02
N ASN A 60 -13.05 11.49 4.62
CA ASN A 60 -13.92 11.55 5.79
C ASN A 60 -15.23 10.81 5.47
N SER A 61 -15.42 9.67 6.13
CA SER A 61 -16.74 9.08 6.32
C SER A 61 -17.26 9.67 7.62
N ASP A 62 -18.38 10.40 7.56
CA ASP A 62 -19.19 10.75 8.73
C ASP A 62 -19.61 9.49 9.52
#